data_AF-A0AAP2KAQ1-F1
#
_entry.id   AF-A0AAP2KAQ1-F1
#
_cell.length_a   1.000
_cell.length_b   1.000
_cell.length_c   1.000
_cell.angle_alpha   90.00
_cell.angle_beta   90.00
_cell.angle_gamma   90.00
#
_symmetry.space_group_name_H-M   'P 1'
#
loop_
_entity.id
_entity.type
_entity.pdbx_description
1 polymer ?
#
loop_
_entity_poly.entity_id
_entity_poly.type
_entity_poly.pdbx_seq_one_letter_code
_entity_poly.pdbx_strand_id
1 'polypeptide(L)'
;MLNQQKLIGYHAGTTFLHRLSGASKLLFFILVSTAAMISYDTRLLMVIAVGSLLLFRVSNIHFKDVSFVLAFAGIFAALNLIMVYLFAPQYGVEIYGQQTVWFSGLGSYTVTAQEIFYLFNLFLKYLCTIPLAVIFLMTTHPSQFASSLNQIGIPYKIAYSVSLTLRYIPDLQEEFYLIRMSQEARGLELSKKAKLSQRIKGNLQIIIPLIFSSLERIDTIATAMELRRFGKNKKRTWYTYQAFQRLDIEVILLAILFLLLSFLLFFVNHGRFYNPWL
;
A
#
# COMPACT_ATOMS: atom_id res chain seq x y z
N MET A 1 30.65 8.28 -1.45
CA MET A 1 29.93 7.30 -0.61
C MET A 1 28.66 7.95 -0.08
N LEU A 2 27.64 8.13 -0.92
CA LEU A 2 26.33 8.60 -0.47
C LEU A 2 25.54 7.37 -0.05
N ASN A 3 25.33 7.25 1.25
CA ASN A 3 24.65 6.15 1.89
C ASN A 3 23.21 6.11 1.38
N GLN A 4 22.95 5.29 0.35
CA GLN A 4 21.60 4.89 -0.05
C GLN A 4 21.03 4.05 1.09
N GLN A 5 20.56 4.70 2.15
CA GLN A 5 19.47 4.13 2.92
C GLN A 5 18.32 4.00 1.93
N LYS A 6 18.19 2.80 1.33
CA LYS A 6 17.04 2.36 0.56
C LYS A 6 15.82 2.59 1.44
N LEU A 7 15.22 3.75 1.32
CA LEU A 7 14.17 4.25 2.21
C LEU A 7 12.83 3.65 1.78
N ILE A 8 12.79 2.31 1.69
CA ILE A 8 11.83 1.44 1.00
C ILE A 8 12.38 1.01 -0.37
N GLY A 9 12.89 -0.22 -0.39
CA GLY A 9 13.30 -0.92 -1.61
C GLY A 9 13.11 -2.42 -1.41
N TYR A 10 12.87 -3.14 -2.51
CA TYR A 10 12.75 -4.60 -2.50
C TYR A 10 13.90 -5.25 -1.73
N HIS A 11 13.55 -6.16 -0.80
CA HIS A 11 14.51 -7.01 -0.11
C HIS A 11 14.54 -8.37 -0.80
N ALA A 12 15.72 -8.75 -1.29
CA ALA A 12 15.92 -10.09 -1.84
C ALA A 12 15.88 -11.10 -0.68
N GLY A 13 14.81 -11.89 -0.61
CA GLY A 13 14.64 -12.98 0.34
C GLY A 13 14.45 -14.32 -0.37
N THR A 14 14.62 -15.41 0.38
CA THR A 14 14.54 -16.79 -0.16
C THR A 14 13.22 -17.51 0.15
N THR A 15 12.35 -16.88 0.95
CA THR A 15 11.05 -17.43 1.38
C THR A 15 10.15 -17.79 0.19
N PHE A 16 9.22 -18.74 0.40
CA PHE A 16 8.14 -19.06 -0.54
C PHE A 16 7.46 -17.79 -1.12
N LEU A 17 7.12 -16.84 -0.25
CA LEU A 17 6.53 -15.56 -0.65
C LEU A 17 7.40 -14.75 -1.61
N HIS A 18 8.72 -14.88 -1.59
CA HIS A 18 9.60 -14.19 -2.54
C HIS A 18 9.61 -14.86 -3.91
N ARG A 19 9.33 -16.16 -3.98
CA ARG A 19 9.33 -16.96 -5.22
C ARG A 19 8.05 -16.82 -6.03
N LEU A 20 6.93 -16.47 -5.40
CA LEU A 20 5.66 -16.21 -6.09
C LEU A 20 5.80 -15.09 -7.13
N SER A 21 5.01 -15.19 -8.18
CA SER A 21 4.87 -14.15 -9.21
C SER A 21 4.37 -12.83 -8.63
N GLY A 22 4.82 -11.70 -9.17
CA GLY A 22 4.31 -10.38 -8.76
C GLY A 22 2.80 -10.22 -9.01
N ALA A 23 2.24 -10.97 -9.97
CA ALA A 23 0.81 -10.92 -10.29
C ALA A 23 -0.04 -11.65 -9.25
N SER A 24 0.37 -12.85 -8.82
CA SER A 24 -0.36 -13.59 -7.79
C SER A 24 -0.37 -12.83 -6.46
N LYS A 25 0.76 -12.24 -6.06
CA LYS A 25 0.84 -11.41 -4.84
C LYS A 25 -0.06 -10.17 -4.92
N LEU A 26 -0.06 -9.48 -6.07
CA LEU A 26 -0.89 -8.30 -6.28
C LEU A 26 -2.38 -8.66 -6.24
N LEU A 27 -2.78 -9.73 -6.95
CA LEU A 27 -4.16 -10.21 -6.93
C LEU A 27 -4.57 -10.66 -5.53
N PHE A 28 -3.72 -11.41 -4.82
CA PHE A 28 -3.99 -11.82 -3.44
C PHE A 28 -4.17 -10.60 -2.53
N PHE A 29 -3.26 -9.64 -2.60
CA PHE A 29 -3.36 -8.40 -1.82
C PHE A 29 -4.67 -7.66 -2.11
N ILE A 30 -5.00 -7.41 -3.38
CA ILE A 30 -6.21 -6.68 -3.76
C ILE A 30 -7.47 -7.44 -3.32
N LEU A 31 -7.60 -8.71 -3.71
CA LEU A 31 -8.83 -9.49 -3.47
C LEU A 31 -9.09 -9.71 -1.98
N VAL A 32 -8.06 -10.06 -1.20
CA VAL A 32 -8.21 -10.27 0.26
C VAL A 32 -8.47 -8.95 0.98
N SER A 33 -7.81 -7.86 0.57
CA SER A 33 -8.09 -6.53 1.15
C SER A 33 -9.51 -6.07 0.83
N THR A 34 -9.99 -6.30 -0.40
CA THR A 34 -11.38 -6.02 -0.77
C THR A 34 -12.36 -6.87 0.04
N ALA A 35 -12.11 -8.17 0.21
CA ALA A 35 -12.92 -9.06 1.03
C ALA A 35 -13.03 -8.55 2.50
N ALA A 36 -11.91 -8.16 3.09
CA ALA A 36 -11.86 -7.60 4.44
C ALA A 36 -12.56 -6.22 4.54
N MET A 37 -12.48 -5.38 3.51
CA MET A 37 -13.12 -4.06 3.53
C MET A 37 -14.64 -4.14 3.37
N ILE A 38 -15.14 -5.06 2.53
CA ILE A 38 -16.57 -5.24 2.29
C ILE A 38 -17.26 -5.82 3.53
N SER A 39 -16.65 -6.83 4.16
CA SER A 39 -17.23 -7.58 5.29
C SER A 39 -17.03 -6.87 6.64
N TYR A 40 -18.02 -7.00 7.53
CA TYR A 40 -17.88 -6.73 8.97
C TYR A 40 -18.18 -8.01 9.79
N ASP A 41 -17.95 -9.19 9.20
CA ASP A 41 -18.00 -10.44 9.94
C ASP A 41 -16.68 -10.66 10.71
N THR A 42 -16.76 -10.59 12.04
CA THR A 42 -15.59 -10.70 12.93
C THR A 42 -14.86 -12.02 12.77
N ARG A 43 -15.55 -13.12 12.46
CA ARG A 43 -14.93 -14.44 12.31
C ARG A 43 -14.05 -14.46 11.08
N LEU A 44 -14.56 -13.95 9.95
CA LEU A 44 -13.78 -13.81 8.72
C LEU A 44 -12.59 -12.87 8.91
N LEU A 45 -12.83 -11.70 9.51
CA LEU A 45 -11.78 -10.71 9.76
C LEU A 45 -10.69 -11.25 10.69
N MET A 46 -11.05 -12.03 11.71
CA MET A 46 -10.09 -12.69 12.59
C MET A 46 -9.22 -13.71 11.83
N VAL A 47 -9.83 -14.55 10.98
CA VAL A 47 -9.08 -15.53 10.17
C VAL A 47 -8.10 -14.82 9.23
N ILE A 48 -8.55 -13.75 8.55
CA ILE A 48 -7.69 -12.98 7.65
C ILE A 48 -6.59 -12.24 8.42
N ALA A 49 -6.90 -11.63 9.57
CA ALA A 49 -5.93 -10.91 10.39
C ALA A 49 -4.84 -11.84 10.97
N VAL A 50 -5.23 -13.01 11.47
CA VAL A 50 -4.25 -14.02 11.93
C VAL A 50 -3.43 -14.52 10.74
N GLY A 51 -4.07 -14.80 9.61
CA GLY A 51 -3.39 -15.21 8.37
C GLY A 51 -2.38 -14.16 7.88
N SER A 52 -2.74 -12.88 7.86
CA SER A 52 -1.85 -11.80 7.41
C SER A 52 -0.64 -11.64 8.33
N LEU A 53 -0.82 -11.75 9.66
CA LEU A 53 0.26 -11.69 10.64
C LEU A 53 1.18 -12.92 10.55
N LEU A 54 0.62 -14.11 10.33
CA LEU A 54 1.41 -15.32 10.10
C LEU A 54 2.22 -15.21 8.81
N LEU A 55 1.62 -14.75 7.71
CA LEU A 55 2.34 -14.50 6.46
C LEU A 55 3.45 -13.47 6.64
N PHE A 56 3.20 -12.41 7.41
CA PHE A 56 4.22 -11.42 7.75
C PHE A 56 5.37 -12.06 8.54
N ARG A 57 5.06 -12.91 9.52
CA ARG A 57 6.09 -13.63 10.29
C ARG A 57 6.90 -14.61 9.43
N VAL A 58 6.25 -15.34 8.53
CA VAL A 58 6.86 -16.31 7.60
C VAL A 58 7.70 -15.60 6.53
N SER A 59 7.31 -14.39 6.11
CA SER A 59 8.03 -13.62 5.10
C SER A 59 9.49 -13.32 5.47
N ASN A 60 9.84 -13.41 6.77
CA ASN A 60 11.17 -13.15 7.32
C ASN A 60 11.67 -11.72 7.00
N ILE A 61 10.74 -10.77 6.91
CA ILE A 61 11.06 -9.34 6.79
C ILE A 61 11.52 -8.85 8.16
N HIS A 62 12.71 -8.23 8.23
CA HIS A 62 13.20 -7.67 9.49
C HIS A 62 12.28 -6.51 9.90
N PHE A 63 11.72 -6.59 11.11
CA PHE A 63 10.80 -5.58 11.60
C PHE A 63 11.39 -4.16 11.58
N LYS A 64 12.72 -4.04 11.74
CA LYS A 64 13.44 -2.76 11.67
C LYS A 64 13.28 -2.06 10.31
N ASP A 65 13.35 -2.80 9.21
CA ASP A 65 13.29 -2.26 7.84
C ASP A 65 11.91 -1.64 7.54
N VAL A 66 10.86 -2.17 8.15
CA VAL A 66 9.47 -1.76 7.93
C VAL A 66 8.85 -1.01 9.12
N SER A 67 9.61 -0.85 10.20
CA SER A 67 9.15 -0.24 11.45
C SER A 67 8.62 1.18 11.24
N PHE A 68 9.26 1.97 10.38
CA PHE A 68 8.78 3.31 10.03
C PHE A 68 7.41 3.27 9.35
N VAL A 69 7.22 2.39 8.37
CA VAL A 69 5.95 2.25 7.62
C VAL A 69 4.85 1.71 8.54
N LEU A 70 5.16 0.70 9.36
CA LEU A 70 4.22 0.13 10.33
C LEU A 70 3.85 1.12 11.43
N ALA A 71 4.81 1.88 11.96
CA ALA A 71 4.54 2.90 12.97
C ALA A 71 3.67 4.02 12.39
N PHE A 72 3.99 4.51 11.19
CA PHE A 72 3.19 5.51 10.50
C PHE A 72 1.75 5.01 10.26
N ALA A 73 1.60 3.83 9.66
CA ALA A 73 0.29 3.23 9.42
C ALA A 73 -0.48 2.96 10.73
N GLY A 74 0.20 2.52 11.78
CA GLY A 74 -0.38 2.29 13.10
C GLY A 74 -0.86 3.57 13.78
N ILE A 75 -0.09 4.67 13.68
CA ILE A 75 -0.51 5.99 14.17
C ILE A 75 -1.76 6.46 13.41
N PHE A 76 -1.78 6.34 12.08
CA PHE A 76 -2.96 6.71 11.29
C PHE A 76 -4.17 5.85 11.61
N ALA A 77 -4.00 4.54 11.80
CA ALA A 77 -5.06 3.63 12.22
C ALA A 77 -5.60 4.00 13.61
N ALA A 78 -4.72 4.25 14.58
CA ALA A 78 -5.11 4.66 15.93
C ALA A 78 -5.84 6.00 15.94
N LEU A 79 -5.32 7.00 15.21
CA LEU A 79 -5.99 8.28 15.03
C LEU A 79 -7.37 8.12 14.38
N ASN A 80 -7.48 7.27 13.35
CA ASN A 80 -8.75 7.00 12.70
C ASN A 80 -9.76 6.36 13.66
N LEU A 81 -9.35 5.37 14.47
CA LEU A 81 -10.20 4.75 15.49
C LEU A 81 -10.70 5.79 16.52
N ILE A 82 -9.79 6.63 17.02
CA ILE A 82 -10.12 7.69 17.98
C ILE A 82 -11.10 8.69 17.34
N MET A 83 -10.86 9.09 16.09
CA MET A 83 -11.73 10.03 15.39
C MET A 83 -13.11 9.44 15.14
N VAL A 84 -13.21 8.18 14.72
CA VAL A 84 -14.50 7.50 14.55
C VAL A 84 -15.30 7.51 15.86
N TYR A 85 -14.65 7.16 16.97
CA TYR A 85 -15.30 7.22 18.29
C TYR A 85 -15.69 8.65 18.70
N LEU A 86 -14.84 9.64 18.45
CA LEU A 86 -15.10 11.03 18.83
C LEU A 86 -16.27 11.64 18.05
N PHE A 87 -16.37 11.35 16.76
CA PHE A 87 -17.42 11.92 15.89
C PHE A 87 -18.72 11.11 15.91
N ALA A 88 -18.67 9.81 16.21
CA ALA A 88 -19.84 8.93 16.20
C ALA A 88 -19.80 7.90 17.34
N PRO A 89 -19.88 8.32 18.62
CA PRO A 89 -19.71 7.43 19.79
C PRO A 89 -20.82 6.38 19.98
N GLN A 90 -21.92 6.47 19.25
CA GLN A 90 -23.06 5.54 19.34
C GLN A 90 -23.32 4.79 18.03
N TYR A 91 -22.38 4.82 17.09
CA TYR A 91 -22.55 4.23 15.77
C TYR A 91 -22.75 2.71 15.81
N GLY A 92 -22.03 2.02 16.69
CA GLY A 92 -22.22 0.60 16.94
C GLY A 92 -23.62 0.28 17.50
N VAL A 93 -24.18 1.13 18.36
CA VAL A 93 -25.53 0.95 18.91
C VAL A 93 -26.59 1.06 17.80
N GLU A 94 -26.44 2.05 16.92
CA GLU A 94 -27.32 2.22 15.76
C GLU A 94 -27.28 1.01 14.82
N ILE A 95 -26.08 0.44 14.60
CA ILE A 95 -25.89 -0.72 13.73
C ILE A 95 -26.47 -2.01 14.33
N TYR A 96 -26.18 -2.28 15.61
CA TYR A 96 -26.52 -3.55 16.24
C TYR A 96 -27.88 -3.54 16.94
N GLY A 97 -28.53 -2.38 17.07
CA GLY A 97 -29.88 -2.22 17.61
C GLY A 97 -30.03 -2.52 19.10
N GLN A 98 -28.92 -2.72 19.81
CA GLN A 98 -28.88 -2.98 21.25
C GLN A 98 -27.88 -2.07 21.94
N GLN A 99 -28.13 -1.76 23.21
CA GLN A 99 -27.27 -0.91 24.02
C GLN A 99 -26.91 -1.62 25.32
N THR A 100 -25.66 -2.07 25.42
CA THR A 100 -25.09 -2.61 26.66
C THR A 100 -24.00 -1.65 27.13
N VAL A 101 -24.31 -0.87 28.16
CA VAL A 101 -23.40 0.16 28.69
C VAL A 101 -22.37 -0.51 29.60
N TRP A 102 -21.09 -0.31 29.32
CA TRP A 102 -19.99 -0.73 30.19
C TRP A 102 -19.49 0.43 31.07
N PHE A 103 -19.28 1.59 30.46
CA PHE A 103 -18.92 2.81 31.19
C PHE A 103 -19.88 3.94 30.83
N SER A 104 -20.58 4.45 31.84
CA SER A 104 -21.39 5.66 31.71
C SER A 104 -20.47 6.86 31.62
N GLY A 105 -20.27 7.37 30.40
CA GLY A 105 -19.58 8.63 30.14
C GLY A 105 -20.52 9.84 30.26
N LEU A 106 -19.99 11.03 29.94
CA LEU A 106 -20.76 12.27 29.87
C LEU A 106 -21.53 12.35 28.55
N GLY A 107 -22.87 12.35 28.61
CA GLY A 107 -23.75 12.55 27.46
C GLY A 107 -23.63 11.45 26.39
N SER A 108 -23.41 11.83 25.14
CA SER A 108 -23.32 10.89 24.01
C SER A 108 -22.08 9.98 24.04
N TYR A 109 -21.06 10.30 24.85
CA TYR A 109 -19.81 9.53 24.95
C TYR A 109 -19.91 8.35 25.93
N THR A 110 -21.01 7.61 25.88
CA THR A 110 -21.16 6.37 26.64
C THR A 110 -20.41 5.26 25.92
N VAL A 111 -19.51 4.57 26.63
CA VAL A 111 -18.78 3.45 26.06
C VAL A 111 -19.69 2.22 26.15
N THR A 112 -20.17 1.78 24.99
CA THR A 112 -21.03 0.61 24.84
C THR A 112 -20.24 -0.58 24.30
N ALA A 113 -20.67 -1.79 24.64
CA ALA A 113 -20.06 -3.00 24.12
C ALA A 113 -20.16 -3.08 22.58
N GLN A 114 -21.26 -2.55 22.03
CA GLN A 114 -21.55 -2.47 20.60
C GLN A 114 -20.57 -1.54 19.87
N GLU A 115 -20.30 -0.36 20.44
CA GLU A 115 -19.31 0.56 19.89
C GLU A 115 -17.89 -0.03 19.95
N ILE A 116 -17.49 -0.61 21.10
CA ILE A 116 -16.20 -1.29 21.23
C ILE A 116 -16.05 -2.39 20.18
N PHE A 117 -17.08 -3.19 19.95
CA PHE A 117 -17.05 -4.27 18.97
C PHE A 117 -16.98 -3.74 17.53
N TYR A 118 -17.67 -2.64 17.22
CA TYR A 118 -17.53 -1.97 15.93
C TYR A 118 -16.09 -1.48 15.71
N LEU A 119 -15.52 -0.79 16.69
CA LEU A 119 -14.13 -0.31 16.66
C LEU A 119 -13.13 -1.47 16.60
N PHE A 120 -13.42 -2.59 17.26
CA PHE A 120 -12.62 -3.81 17.17
C PHE A 120 -12.63 -4.41 15.76
N ASN A 121 -13.80 -4.46 15.10
CA ASN A 121 -13.87 -4.88 13.69
C ASN A 121 -13.09 -3.93 12.77
N LEU A 122 -13.15 -2.62 13.02
CA LEU A 122 -12.35 -1.64 12.28
C LEU A 122 -10.85 -1.84 12.50
N PHE A 123 -10.43 -2.10 13.74
CA PHE A 123 -9.05 -2.47 14.07
C PHE A 123 -8.60 -3.74 13.32
N LEU A 124 -9.44 -4.78 13.30
CA LEU A 124 -9.13 -6.01 12.56
C LEU A 124 -8.94 -5.77 11.07
N LYS A 125 -9.70 -4.85 10.44
CA LYS A 125 -9.50 -4.49 9.03
C LYS A 125 -8.11 -3.91 8.76
N TYR A 126 -7.58 -3.11 9.70
CA TYR A 126 -6.20 -2.62 9.62
C TYR A 126 -5.18 -3.75 9.78
N LEU A 127 -5.40 -4.68 10.72
CA LEU A 127 -4.54 -5.87 10.87
C LEU A 127 -4.59 -6.82 9.67
N CYS A 128 -5.70 -6.89 8.94
CA CYS A 128 -5.78 -7.64 7.69
C CYS A 128 -4.92 -6.99 6.60
N THR A 129 -5.07 -5.68 6.41
CA THR A 129 -4.60 -4.99 5.19
C THR A 129 -3.15 -4.51 5.30
N ILE A 130 -2.76 -3.94 6.44
CA ILE A 130 -1.43 -3.33 6.60
C ILE A 130 -0.29 -4.36 6.42
N PRO A 131 -0.31 -5.55 7.08
CA PRO A 131 0.74 -6.54 6.88
C PRO A 131 0.82 -7.04 5.44
N LEU A 132 -0.32 -7.28 4.78
CA LEU A 132 -0.36 -7.71 3.37
C LEU A 132 0.24 -6.66 2.44
N ALA A 133 -0.06 -5.38 2.65
CA ALA A 133 0.52 -4.28 1.88
C ALA A 133 2.04 -4.23 2.04
N VAL A 134 2.54 -4.37 3.27
CA VAL A 134 3.99 -4.38 3.56
C VAL A 134 4.68 -5.58 2.93
N ILE A 135 4.09 -6.79 3.03
CA ILE A 135 4.62 -7.98 2.38
C ILE A 135 4.71 -7.77 0.86
N PHE A 136 3.64 -7.25 0.25
CA PHE A 136 3.62 -6.99 -1.18
C PHE A 136 4.73 -6.02 -1.61
N LEU A 137 4.86 -4.90 -0.88
CA LEU A 137 5.84 -3.85 -1.15
C LEU A 137 7.30 -4.33 -0.99
N MET A 138 7.57 -5.14 0.04
CA MET A 138 8.93 -5.57 0.37
C MET A 138 9.39 -6.78 -0.44
N THR A 139 8.47 -7.66 -0.83
CA THR A 139 8.78 -8.92 -1.50
C THR A 139 8.61 -8.88 -3.03
N THR A 140 8.19 -7.74 -3.60
CA THR A 140 8.00 -7.59 -5.04
C THR A 140 8.95 -6.55 -5.62
N HIS A 141 9.76 -6.96 -6.60
CA HIS A 141 10.67 -6.02 -7.25
C HIS A 141 9.87 -5.02 -8.13
N PRO A 142 10.23 -3.72 -8.16
CA PRO A 142 9.51 -2.71 -8.97
C PRO A 142 9.29 -3.11 -10.45
N SER A 143 10.30 -3.70 -11.10
CA SER A 143 10.16 -4.19 -12.48
C SER A 143 9.26 -5.41 -12.61
N GLN A 144 9.23 -6.28 -11.59
CA GLN A 144 8.33 -7.44 -11.54
C GLN A 144 6.88 -6.97 -11.34
N PHE A 145 6.66 -5.96 -10.48
CA PHE A 145 5.36 -5.30 -10.32
C PHE A 145 4.85 -4.69 -11.62
N ALA A 146 5.69 -3.95 -12.36
CA ALA A 146 5.27 -3.41 -13.64
C ALA A 146 4.90 -4.52 -14.65
N SER A 147 5.68 -5.61 -14.70
CA SER A 147 5.36 -6.75 -15.56
C SER A 147 4.06 -7.45 -15.15
N SER A 148 3.76 -7.53 -13.85
CA SER A 148 2.56 -8.18 -13.33
C SER A 148 1.27 -7.43 -13.68
N LEU A 149 1.32 -6.10 -13.76
CA LEU A 149 0.20 -5.32 -14.29
C LEU A 149 -0.19 -5.80 -15.70
N ASN A 150 0.80 -6.01 -16.58
CA ASN A 150 0.53 -6.50 -17.92
C ASN A 150 0.01 -7.95 -17.92
N GLN A 151 0.48 -8.80 -17.00
CA GLN A 151 -0.02 -10.16 -16.84
C GLN A 151 -1.49 -10.21 -16.46
N ILE A 152 -1.96 -9.26 -15.65
CA ILE A 152 -3.36 -9.16 -15.18
C ILE A 152 -4.27 -8.52 -16.25
N GLY A 153 -3.73 -8.12 -17.40
CA GLY A 153 -4.49 -7.61 -18.55
C GLY A 153 -4.39 -6.10 -18.77
N ILE A 154 -3.60 -5.37 -17.96
CA ILE A 154 -3.36 -3.94 -18.20
C ILE A 154 -2.54 -3.77 -19.49
N PRO A 155 -2.90 -2.83 -20.38
CA PRO A 155 -2.14 -2.58 -21.61
C PRO A 155 -0.65 -2.38 -21.36
N TYR A 156 0.20 -2.98 -22.20
CA TYR A 156 1.66 -2.94 -22.01
C TYR A 156 2.20 -1.51 -21.98
N LYS A 157 1.54 -0.55 -22.65
CA LYS A 157 1.93 0.86 -22.64
C LYS A 157 1.86 1.45 -21.22
N ILE A 158 0.77 1.15 -20.49
CA ILE A 158 0.57 1.61 -19.11
C ILE A 158 1.56 0.92 -18.18
N ALA A 159 1.68 -0.40 -18.28
CA ALA A 159 2.65 -1.17 -17.50
C ALA A 159 4.10 -0.69 -17.74
N TYR A 160 4.44 -0.35 -18.99
CA TYR A 160 5.76 0.19 -19.33
C TYR A 160 5.98 1.59 -18.75
N SER A 161 4.97 2.46 -18.78
CA SER A 161 5.06 3.77 -18.11
C SER A 161 5.34 3.62 -16.62
N VAL A 162 4.65 2.71 -15.92
CA VAL A 162 4.94 2.39 -14.50
C VAL A 162 6.37 1.89 -14.33
N SER A 163 6.83 0.97 -15.17
CA SER A 163 8.22 0.48 -15.12
C SER A 163 9.25 1.58 -15.34
N LEU A 164 8.97 2.53 -16.25
CA LEU A 164 9.85 3.64 -16.57
C LEU A 164 9.89 4.64 -15.42
N THR A 165 8.74 5.00 -14.86
CA THR A 165 8.64 5.87 -13.68
C THR A 165 9.42 5.29 -12.50
N LEU A 166 9.24 4.01 -12.18
CA LEU A 166 9.96 3.36 -11.08
C LEU A 166 11.47 3.35 -11.28
N ARG A 167 11.93 3.21 -12.52
CA ARG A 167 13.35 3.31 -12.88
C ARG A 167 13.87 4.75 -12.76
N TYR A 168 13.01 5.74 -12.99
CA TYR A 168 13.40 7.15 -13.02
C TYR A 168 13.45 7.79 -11.63
N ILE A 169 12.80 7.21 -10.61
CA ILE A 169 12.83 7.73 -9.24
C ILE A 169 14.27 7.88 -8.70
N PRO A 170 15.17 6.88 -8.78
CA PRO A 170 16.56 7.03 -8.34
C PRO A 170 17.31 8.15 -9.08
N ASP A 171 17.15 8.24 -10.42
CA ASP A 171 17.80 9.26 -11.23
C ASP A 171 17.32 10.67 -10.84
N LEU A 172 16.00 10.83 -10.61
CA LEU A 172 15.41 12.09 -10.13
C LEU A 172 15.92 12.47 -8.74
N GLN A 173 16.12 11.50 -7.85
CA GLN A 173 16.68 11.76 -6.53
C GLN A 173 18.12 12.24 -6.63
N GLU A 174 18.95 11.57 -7.44
CA GLU A 174 20.34 11.98 -7.67
C GLU A 174 20.42 13.39 -8.26
N GLU A 175 19.60 13.67 -9.26
CA GLU A 175 19.51 14.98 -9.90
C GLU A 175 19.05 16.07 -8.92
N PHE A 176 18.03 15.78 -8.10
CA PHE A 176 17.61 16.67 -7.03
C PHE A 176 18.78 17.01 -6.08
N TYR A 177 19.56 16.01 -5.67
CA TYR A 177 20.71 16.24 -4.79
C TYR A 177 21.82 17.05 -5.48
N LEU A 178 22.11 16.80 -6.75
CA LEU A 178 23.09 17.56 -7.52
C LEU A 178 22.68 19.03 -7.68
N ILE A 179 21.43 19.28 -8.06
CA ILE A 179 20.89 20.66 -8.17
C ILE A 179 20.93 21.33 -6.81
N ARG A 180 20.49 20.63 -5.75
CA ARG A 180 20.53 21.15 -4.38
C ARG A 180 21.95 21.55 -3.97
N MET A 181 22.94 20.68 -4.18
CA MET A 181 24.34 20.97 -3.85
C MET A 181 24.89 22.16 -4.67
N SER A 182 24.51 22.28 -5.94
CA SER A 182 24.88 23.42 -6.78
C SER A 182 24.27 24.74 -6.28
N GLN A 183 23.01 24.73 -5.84
CA GLN A 183 22.38 25.93 -5.27
C GLN A 183 22.99 26.29 -3.90
N GLU A 184 23.29 25.31 -3.05
CA GLU A 184 24.00 25.53 -1.78
C GLU A 184 25.40 26.16 -2.04
N ALA A 185 26.12 25.71 -3.07
CA ALA A 185 27.40 26.31 -3.48
C ALA A 185 27.25 27.76 -4.00
N ARG A 186 26.08 28.13 -4.53
CA ARG A 186 25.75 29.51 -4.94
C ARG A 186 25.29 30.39 -3.77
N GLY A 187 25.41 29.92 -2.54
CA GLY A 187 25.08 30.66 -1.32
C GLY A 187 23.60 30.55 -0.91
N LEU A 188 22.84 29.63 -1.49
CA LEU A 188 21.47 29.36 -1.04
C LEU A 188 21.49 28.56 0.27
N GLU A 189 21.18 29.21 1.38
CA GLU A 189 21.07 28.52 2.67
C GLU A 189 19.74 27.75 2.78
N LEU A 190 19.79 26.44 2.56
CA LEU A 190 18.65 25.52 2.70
C LEU A 190 18.54 24.88 4.10
N SER A 191 19.36 25.34 5.05
CA SER A 191 19.45 24.78 6.38
C SER A 191 18.19 25.03 7.22
N LYS A 192 18.02 24.21 8.27
CA LYS A 192 17.00 24.39 9.32
C LYS A 192 17.15 25.70 10.12
N LYS A 193 18.17 26.51 9.84
CA LYS A 193 18.39 27.84 10.43
C LYS A 193 17.81 29.00 9.60
N ALA A 194 17.54 28.80 8.30
CA ALA A 194 16.98 29.83 7.42
C ALA A 194 15.49 30.11 7.70
N LYS A 195 14.99 31.32 7.39
CA LYS A 195 13.57 31.68 7.53
C LYS A 195 12.69 30.87 6.56
N LEU A 196 11.43 30.60 6.92
CA LEU A 196 10.51 29.80 6.10
C LEU A 196 10.37 30.33 4.66
N SER A 197 10.28 31.66 4.49
CA SER A 197 10.20 32.30 3.17
C SER A 197 11.43 32.05 2.30
N GLN A 198 12.63 32.06 2.91
CA GLN A 198 13.87 31.75 2.22
C GLN A 198 13.94 30.28 1.79
N ARG A 199 13.43 29.36 2.61
CA ARG A 199 13.34 27.93 2.24
C ARG A 199 12.37 27.66 1.11
N ILE A 200 11.21 28.33 1.11
CA ILE A 200 10.24 28.21 0.01
C ILE A 200 10.88 28.69 -1.29
N LYS A 201 11.48 29.89 -1.29
CA LYS A 201 12.19 30.44 -2.46
C LYS A 201 13.33 29.52 -2.91
N GLY A 202 14.09 28.98 -1.96
CA GLY A 202 15.18 28.06 -2.24
C GLY A 202 14.72 26.73 -2.85
N ASN A 203 13.63 26.15 -2.35
CA ASN A 203 13.04 24.94 -2.93
C ASN A 203 12.56 25.18 -4.37
N LEU A 204 11.97 26.35 -4.67
CA LEU A 204 11.57 26.70 -6.03
C LEU A 204 12.78 26.77 -6.99
N GLN A 205 13.94 27.24 -6.52
CA GLN A 205 15.18 27.26 -7.31
C GLN A 205 15.76 25.88 -7.60
N ILE A 206 15.32 24.83 -6.89
CA ILE A 206 15.67 23.44 -7.17
C ILE A 206 14.63 22.79 -8.07
N ILE A 207 13.35 23.01 -7.78
CA ILE A 207 12.23 22.38 -8.50
C ILE A 207 12.19 22.83 -9.96
N ILE A 208 12.43 24.11 -10.25
CA ILE A 208 12.36 24.64 -11.62
C ILE A 208 13.40 23.95 -12.54
N PRO A 209 14.72 23.93 -12.21
CA PRO A 209 15.70 23.18 -13.01
C PRO A 209 15.40 21.69 -13.11
N LEU A 210 14.92 21.07 -12.03
CA LEU A 210 14.57 19.65 -12.02
C LEU A 210 13.45 19.34 -13.02
N ILE A 211 12.43 20.21 -13.11
CA ILE A 211 11.34 20.08 -14.09
C ILE A 211 11.89 20.18 -15.52
N PHE A 212 12.70 21.20 -15.82
CA PHE A 212 13.25 21.39 -17.18
C PHE A 212 14.12 20.21 -17.61
N SER A 213 14.99 19.71 -16.73
CA SER A 213 15.80 18.52 -17.03
C SER A 213 14.94 17.26 -17.19
N SER A 214 13.88 17.12 -16.38
CA SER A 214 12.94 16.01 -16.52
C SER A 214 12.23 16.05 -17.88
N LEU A 215 11.83 17.24 -18.36
CA LEU A 215 11.20 17.41 -19.68
C LEU A 215 12.16 17.04 -20.81
N GLU A 216 13.39 17.56 -20.80
CA GLU A 216 14.40 17.24 -21.82
C GLU A 216 14.71 15.73 -21.87
N ARG A 217 14.76 15.09 -20.70
CA ARG A 217 14.93 13.63 -20.62
C ARG A 217 13.72 12.87 -21.16
N ILE A 218 12.50 13.33 -20.87
CA ILE A 218 11.28 12.72 -21.41
C ILE A 218 11.31 12.76 -22.94
N ASP A 219 11.68 13.89 -23.55
CA ASP A 219 11.80 14.03 -25.00
C ASP A 219 12.85 13.07 -25.59
N THR A 220 14.00 12.96 -24.93
CA THR A 220 15.07 12.03 -25.31
C THR A 220 14.60 10.57 -25.25
N ILE A 221 13.93 10.18 -24.16
CA ILE A 221 13.42 8.82 -23.96
C ILE A 221 12.30 8.51 -24.96
N ALA A 222 11.37 9.44 -25.19
CA ALA A 222 10.28 9.29 -26.13
C ALA A 222 10.80 9.09 -27.55
N THR A 223 11.74 9.93 -28.00
CA THR A 223 12.39 9.81 -29.31
C THR A 223 13.10 8.46 -29.45
N ALA A 224 13.85 8.03 -28.43
CA ALA A 224 14.50 6.72 -28.42
C ALA A 224 13.49 5.55 -28.46
N MET A 225 12.33 5.70 -27.82
CA MET A 225 11.25 4.72 -27.84
C MET A 225 10.62 4.62 -29.23
N GLU A 226 10.40 5.74 -29.92
CA GLU A 226 9.89 5.77 -31.30
C GLU A 226 10.85 5.10 -32.28
N LEU A 227 12.15 5.39 -32.19
CA LEU A 227 13.19 4.74 -32.99
C LEU A 227 13.22 3.22 -32.78
N ARG A 228 12.94 2.76 -31.55
CA ARG A 228 12.82 1.34 -31.19
C ARG A 228 11.44 0.74 -31.50
N ARG A 229 10.60 1.45 -32.27
CA ARG A 229 9.25 1.03 -32.70
C ARG A 229 8.33 0.70 -31.51
N PHE A 230 8.50 1.41 -30.38
CA PHE A 230 7.55 1.30 -29.27
C PHE A 230 6.16 1.72 -29.76
N GLY A 231 5.11 0.99 -29.37
CA GLY A 231 3.76 1.26 -29.86
C GLY A 231 3.37 0.53 -31.16
N LYS A 232 4.31 -0.02 -31.94
CA LYS A 232 4.01 -0.66 -33.25
C LYS A 232 3.07 -1.86 -33.15
N ASN A 233 3.25 -2.72 -32.15
CA ASN A 233 2.47 -3.94 -31.98
C ASN A 233 1.46 -3.80 -30.82
N LYS A 234 0.36 -4.56 -30.89
CA LYS A 234 -0.65 -4.66 -29.82
C LYS A 234 -0.12 -5.35 -28.56
N LYS A 235 0.81 -6.29 -28.72
CA LYS A 235 1.43 -7.07 -27.63
C LYS A 235 2.95 -6.88 -27.62
N ARG A 236 3.57 -7.01 -26.44
CA ARG A 236 5.01 -6.93 -26.22
C ARG A 236 5.44 -8.03 -25.24
N THR A 237 6.63 -8.59 -25.43
CA THR A 237 7.25 -9.53 -24.49
C THR A 237 7.95 -8.78 -23.35
N TRP A 238 8.03 -9.42 -22.18
CA TRP A 238 8.64 -8.84 -20.98
C TRP A 238 9.81 -9.70 -20.54
N TYR A 239 10.97 -9.07 -20.32
CA TYR A 239 12.16 -9.77 -19.85
C TYR A 239 11.99 -10.31 -18.42
N THR A 240 11.39 -9.51 -17.53
CA THR A 240 11.10 -9.88 -16.14
C THR A 240 9.80 -10.67 -15.99
N TYR A 241 9.26 -11.23 -17.09
CA TYR A 241 8.04 -12.03 -17.03
C TYR A 241 8.26 -13.29 -16.21
N GLN A 242 7.37 -13.53 -15.25
CA GLN A 242 7.31 -14.79 -14.52
C GLN A 242 5.99 -15.50 -14.83
N ALA A 243 6.07 -16.71 -15.38
CA ALA A 243 4.89 -17.54 -15.63
C ALA A 243 4.27 -18.00 -14.29
N PHE A 244 2.95 -18.13 -14.27
CA PHE A 244 2.24 -18.69 -13.11
C PHE A 244 2.66 -20.13 -12.86
N GLN A 245 3.13 -20.41 -11.66
CA GLN A 245 3.38 -21.75 -11.17
C GLN A 245 2.14 -22.28 -10.43
N ARG A 246 2.13 -23.57 -10.07
CA ARG A 246 1.00 -24.20 -9.35
C ARG A 246 0.65 -23.44 -8.07
N LEU A 247 1.67 -23.04 -7.31
CA LEU A 247 1.50 -22.27 -6.08
C LEU A 247 0.88 -20.88 -6.32
N ASP A 248 1.16 -20.24 -7.47
CA ASP A 248 0.53 -18.96 -7.80
C ASP A 248 -0.97 -19.11 -8.02
N ILE A 249 -1.38 -20.21 -8.67
CA ILE A 249 -2.79 -20.52 -8.92
C ILE A 249 -3.50 -20.83 -7.60
N GLU A 250 -2.89 -21.63 -6.72
CA GLU A 250 -3.43 -21.93 -5.39
C GLU A 250 -3.65 -20.66 -4.55
N VAL A 251 -2.68 -19.73 -4.56
CA VAL A 251 -2.79 -18.45 -3.86
C VAL A 251 -3.92 -17.60 -4.42
N ILE A 252 -4.07 -17.53 -5.75
CA ILE A 252 -5.16 -16.78 -6.39
C ILE A 252 -6.52 -17.42 -6.06
N LEU A 253 -6.63 -18.74 -6.11
CA LEU A 253 -7.86 -19.46 -5.76
C LEU A 253 -8.24 -19.23 -4.30
N LEU A 254 -7.27 -19.24 -3.38
CA LEU A 254 -7.49 -18.92 -1.97
C LEU A 254 -8.01 -17.48 -1.80
N ALA A 255 -7.46 -16.51 -2.54
CA ALA A 255 -7.92 -15.13 -2.50
C ALA A 255 -9.36 -14.98 -3.01
N ILE A 256 -9.70 -15.67 -4.11
CA ILE A 256 -11.07 -15.72 -4.65
C ILE A 256 -12.01 -16.37 -3.64
N LEU A 257 -11.58 -17.44 -2.95
CA LEU A 257 -12.37 -18.09 -1.92
C LEU A 257 -12.71 -17.13 -0.76
N PHE A 258 -11.74 -16.35 -0.27
CA PHE A 258 -12.01 -15.35 0.77
C PHE A 258 -13.01 -14.29 0.30
N LEU A 259 -12.90 -13.85 -0.96
CA LEU A 259 -13.84 -12.89 -1.53
C LEU A 259 -15.25 -13.48 -1.64
N LEU A 260 -15.40 -14.71 -2.16
CA LEU A 260 -16.68 -15.39 -2.26
C LEU A 260 -17.29 -15.65 -0.87
N LEU A 261 -16.48 -16.05 0.10
CA LEU A 261 -16.92 -16.24 1.49
C LEU A 261 -17.42 -14.91 2.09
N SER A 262 -16.78 -13.78 1.77
CA SER A 262 -17.24 -12.46 2.21
C SER A 262 -18.63 -12.12 1.63
N PHE A 263 -18.89 -12.47 0.37
CA PHE A 263 -20.21 -12.29 -0.24
C PHE A 263 -21.25 -13.27 0.33
N LEU A 264 -20.89 -14.53 0.57
CA LEU A 264 -21.80 -15.51 1.17
C LEU A 264 -22.21 -15.10 2.59
N LEU A 265 -21.26 -14.63 3.41
CA LEU A 265 -21.56 -14.15 4.76
C LEU A 265 -22.46 -12.90 4.75
N PHE A 266 -22.37 -12.07 3.72
CA PHE A 266 -23.30 -10.95 3.54
C PHE A 266 -24.76 -11.44 3.36
N PHE A 267 -24.97 -12.52 2.60
CA PHE A 267 -26.29 -13.12 2.45
C PHE A 267 -26.76 -13.84 3.72
N VAL A 268 -25.88 -14.57 4.40
CA VAL A 268 -26.21 -15.33 5.63
C VAL A 268 -26.55 -14.41 6.79
N ASN A 269 -25.80 -13.31 6.97
CA ASN A 269 -26.02 -12.37 8.07
C ASN A 269 -27.15 -11.35 7.76
N HIS A 270 -27.85 -11.48 6.62
CA HIS A 270 -28.85 -10.53 6.13
C HIS A 270 -28.36 -9.06 6.13
N GLY A 271 -27.06 -8.86 5.94
CA GLY A 271 -26.41 -7.56 6.09
C GLY A 271 -24.88 -7.65 6.12
N ARG A 272 -24.23 -6.49 6.18
CA ARG A 272 -22.76 -6.40 6.22
C ARG A 272 -22.16 -6.81 7.56
N PHE A 273 -22.93 -6.65 8.63
CA PHE A 273 -22.47 -6.73 10.00
C PHE A 273 -22.86 -8.07 10.62
N TYR A 274 -21.90 -8.74 11.26
CA TYR A 274 -22.19 -9.88 12.11
C TYR A 274 -22.64 -9.36 13.48
N ASN A 275 -23.86 -9.70 13.91
CA ASN A 275 -24.38 -9.30 15.21
C ASN A 275 -24.27 -10.46 16.21
N PRO A 276 -23.37 -10.39 17.21
CA PRO A 276 -23.23 -11.44 18.22
C PRO A 276 -24.31 -11.39 19.32
N TRP A 277 -25.19 -10.39 19.33
CA TRP A 277 -26.21 -10.18 20.35
C TRP A 277 -27.65 -10.56 19.92
N LEU A 278 -27.79 -11.16 18.73
CA LEU A 278 -29.06 -11.77 18.27
C LEU A 278 -29.25 -13.17 18.85
#